data_AF-A0A7X6AAA5-F1
#
_entry.id   AF-A0A7X6AAA5-F1
#
_cell.length_a   1.000
_cell.length_b   1.000
_cell.length_c   1.000
_cell.angle_alpha   90.00
_cell.angle_beta   90.00
_cell.angle_gamma   90.00
#
_symmetry.space_group_name_H-M   'P 1'
#
loop_
_entity.id
_entity.type
_entity.pdbx_description
1 polymer ?
#
loop_
_entity_poly.entity_id
_entity_poly.type
_entity_poly.pdbx_seq_one_letter_code
_entity_poly.pdbx_strand_id
1 'polypeptide(L)'
;DRWLPAADGPAATVARAMRYAVEAGGKRLRPILALTCCEVCGGKAADVEAPAAALEMIHTYSLIHDDLPAMDDDDLRRGRPTVHRAFGEAEAILAGDALNTLAFELLATQPGGDEHARRRTRAVSLVARRAG
;
A
#
# COMPACT_ATOMS: atom_id res chain seq x y z
N ASP A 1 -8.01 -5.36 1.42
CA ASP A 1 -9.36 -5.01 0.93
C ASP A 1 -10.09 -3.99 1.78
N ARG A 2 -10.29 -4.20 3.09
CA ARG A 2 -11.11 -3.29 3.93
C ARG A 2 -10.63 -1.82 3.98
N TRP A 3 -9.34 -1.59 3.72
CA TRP A 3 -8.72 -0.26 3.75
C TRP A 3 -8.71 0.44 2.39
N LEU A 4 -9.08 -0.25 1.31
CA LEU A 4 -9.11 0.35 -0.02
C LEU A 4 -10.43 1.09 -0.23
N PRO A 5 -10.43 2.24 -0.94
CA PRO A 5 -11.63 3.02 -1.20
C PRO A 5 -12.64 2.23 -2.05
N ALA A 6 -13.92 2.46 -1.82
CA ALA A 6 -14.98 1.87 -2.63
C ALA A 6 -14.78 2.23 -4.12
N ALA A 7 -15.17 1.31 -5.00
CA ALA A 7 -15.04 1.47 -6.44
C ALA A 7 -16.27 2.18 -7.04
N ASP A 8 -16.61 3.34 -6.49
CA ASP A 8 -17.80 4.11 -6.84
C ASP A 8 -17.49 5.61 -7.08
N GLY A 9 -18.47 6.31 -7.67
CA GLY A 9 -18.36 7.73 -7.98
C GLY A 9 -17.28 8.08 -9.02
N PRO A 10 -16.82 9.35 -9.05
CA PRO A 10 -15.87 9.85 -10.05
C PRO A 10 -14.49 9.16 -10.01
N ALA A 11 -14.09 8.60 -8.87
CA ALA A 11 -12.79 7.93 -8.68
C ALA A 11 -12.86 6.40 -8.85
N ALA A 12 -13.99 5.85 -9.29
CA ALA A 12 -14.22 4.41 -9.37
C ALA A 12 -13.14 3.66 -10.14
N THR A 13 -12.67 4.22 -11.27
CA THR A 13 -11.62 3.58 -12.09
C THR A 13 -10.29 3.49 -11.37
N VAL A 14 -9.84 4.56 -10.70
CA VAL A 14 -8.61 4.57 -9.91
C VAL A 14 -8.73 3.59 -8.74
N ALA A 15 -9.86 3.60 -8.02
CA ALA A 15 -10.10 2.66 -6.93
C ALA A 15 -10.08 1.19 -7.41
N ARG A 16 -10.60 0.89 -8.61
CA ARG A 16 -10.50 -0.43 -9.24
C ARG A 16 -9.05 -0.79 -9.60
N ALA A 17 -8.28 0.15 -10.12
CA ALA A 17 -6.86 -0.05 -10.45
C ALA A 17 -6.03 -0.32 -9.18
N MET A 18 -6.25 0.42 -8.09
CA MET A 18 -5.62 0.18 -6.79
C MET A 18 -5.94 -1.24 -6.27
N ARG A 19 -7.21 -1.64 -6.30
CA ARG A 19 -7.66 -2.99 -5.90
C ARG A 19 -7.03 -4.07 -6.77
N TYR A 20 -7.07 -3.90 -8.09
CA TYR A 20 -6.46 -4.82 -9.04
C TYR A 20 -4.97 -5.07 -8.74
N ALA A 21 -4.22 -4.00 -8.46
CA ALA A 21 -2.80 -4.09 -8.14
C ALA A 21 -2.54 -4.80 -6.81
N VAL A 22 -3.28 -4.43 -5.76
CA VAL A 22 -3.16 -5.07 -4.44
C VAL A 22 -3.57 -6.55 -4.52
N GLU A 23 -4.61 -6.90 -5.28
CA GLU A 23 -5.13 -8.25 -5.45
C GLU A 23 -4.33 -9.09 -6.46
N ALA A 24 -3.32 -8.53 -7.13
CA ALA A 24 -2.39 -9.28 -8.00
C ALA A 24 -1.49 -10.28 -7.23
N GLY A 25 -1.77 -10.49 -5.94
CA GLY A 25 -1.13 -11.49 -5.08
C GLY A 25 0.20 -10.99 -4.53
N GLY A 26 1.13 -11.93 -4.30
CA GLY A 26 2.48 -11.65 -3.82
C GLY A 26 2.83 -12.39 -2.54
N LYS A 27 4.12 -12.34 -2.19
CA LYS A 27 4.65 -13.06 -1.02
C LYS A 27 4.26 -12.43 0.32
N ARG A 28 3.75 -11.18 0.30
CA ARG A 28 3.37 -10.39 1.49
C ARG A 28 4.45 -10.34 2.58
N LEU A 29 5.72 -10.32 2.16
CA LEU A 29 6.84 -10.40 3.10
C LEU A 29 6.86 -9.22 4.08
N ARG A 30 6.52 -8.01 3.62
CA ARG A 30 6.51 -6.80 4.46
C ARG A 30 5.44 -6.88 5.57
N PRO A 31 4.16 -7.18 5.27
CA PRO A 31 3.16 -7.46 6.30
C PRO A 31 3.55 -8.57 7.26
N ILE A 32 4.06 -9.70 6.75
CA ILE A 32 4.46 -10.85 7.57
C ILE A 32 5.55 -10.42 8.56
N LEU A 33 6.55 -9.67 8.12
CA LEU A 33 7.61 -9.16 9.00
C LEU A 33 7.06 -8.19 10.06
N ALA A 34 6.16 -7.28 9.70
CA ALA A 34 5.56 -6.34 10.64
C ALA A 34 4.76 -7.07 11.74
N LEU A 35 3.93 -8.05 11.35
CA LEU A 35 3.15 -8.89 12.26
C LEU A 35 4.06 -9.71 13.17
N THR A 36 5.06 -10.40 12.60
CA THR A 36 6.00 -11.24 13.37
C THR A 36 6.80 -10.41 14.37
N CYS A 37 7.29 -9.23 13.97
CA CYS A 37 8.00 -8.33 14.88
C CYS A 37 7.11 -7.86 16.03
N CYS A 38 5.82 -7.62 15.79
CA CYS A 38 4.88 -7.25 16.84
C CYS A 38 4.70 -8.40 17.85
N GLU A 39 4.51 -9.62 17.35
CA GLU A 39 4.35 -10.82 18.18
C GLU A 39 5.61 -11.09 19.03
N VAL A 40 6.81 -11.00 18.44
CA VAL A 40 8.09 -11.16 19.16
C VAL A 40 8.26 -10.10 20.26
N CYS A 41 7.71 -8.91 20.06
CA CYS A 41 7.71 -7.84 21.07
C CYS A 41 6.57 -7.97 22.11
N GLY A 42 5.77 -9.04 22.06
CA GLY A 42 4.65 -9.27 22.98
C GLY A 42 3.34 -8.55 22.63
N GLY A 43 3.25 -7.97 21.43
CA GLY A 43 2.01 -7.38 20.91
C GLY A 43 1.09 -8.39 20.24
N LYS A 44 -0.07 -7.92 19.80
CA LYS A 44 -1.07 -8.70 19.04
C LYS A 44 -1.08 -8.23 17.60
N ALA A 45 -1.42 -9.14 16.67
CA ALA A 45 -1.57 -8.80 15.25
C ALA A 45 -2.47 -7.57 15.00
N ALA A 46 -3.53 -7.41 15.79
CA ALA A 46 -4.44 -6.26 15.73
C ALA A 46 -3.76 -4.91 16.00
N ASP A 47 -2.65 -4.89 16.76
CA ASP A 47 -1.91 -3.67 17.11
C ASP A 47 -1.14 -3.10 15.92
N VAL A 48 -0.85 -3.93 14.90
CA VAL A 48 -0.06 -3.55 13.72
C VAL A 48 -0.71 -3.93 12.39
N GLU A 49 -1.99 -4.34 12.39
CA GLU A 49 -2.68 -4.79 11.18
C GLU A 49 -2.69 -3.71 10.08
N ALA A 50 -2.99 -2.47 10.43
CA ALA A 50 -3.03 -1.39 9.46
C ALA A 50 -1.66 -0.79 9.11
N PRO A 51 -0.68 -0.66 10.02
CA PRO A 51 0.71 -0.44 9.63
C PRO A 51 1.24 -1.50 8.67
N ALA A 52 0.91 -2.78 8.88
CA ALA A 52 1.28 -3.86 7.96
C ALA A 52 0.62 -3.68 6.59
N ALA A 53 -0.67 -3.31 6.54
CA ALA A 53 -1.36 -2.99 5.30
C ALA A 53 -0.73 -1.78 4.58
N ALA A 54 -0.38 -0.71 5.31
CA ALA A 54 0.27 0.47 4.75
C ALA A 54 1.63 0.14 4.12
N LEU A 55 2.43 -0.73 4.75
CA LEU A 55 3.70 -1.19 4.17
C LEU A 55 3.51 -1.96 2.86
N GLU A 56 2.44 -2.74 2.74
CA GLU A 56 2.10 -3.42 1.48
C GLU A 56 1.56 -2.46 0.43
N MET A 57 0.81 -1.42 0.82
CA MET A 57 0.40 -0.35 -0.09
C MET A 57 1.61 0.39 -0.66
N ILE A 58 2.60 0.70 0.19
CA ILE A 58 3.88 1.29 -0.22
C ILE A 58 4.61 0.41 -1.22
N HIS A 59 4.70 -0.88 -0.91
CA HIS A 59 5.30 -1.82 -1.85
C HIS A 59 4.53 -1.91 -3.17
N THR A 60 3.20 -1.90 -3.10
CA THR A 60 2.36 -2.07 -4.28
C THR A 60 2.45 -0.83 -5.17
N TYR A 61 2.41 0.39 -4.63
CA TYR A 61 2.54 1.58 -5.49
C TYR A 61 3.88 1.57 -6.23
N SER A 62 4.97 1.18 -5.56
CA SER A 62 6.29 1.20 -6.21
C SER A 62 6.28 0.30 -7.43
N LEU A 63 5.73 -0.90 -7.31
CA LEU A 63 5.59 -1.83 -8.44
C LEU A 63 4.69 -1.29 -9.56
N ILE A 64 3.59 -0.61 -9.23
CA ILE A 64 2.72 -0.01 -10.26
C ILE A 64 3.48 1.00 -11.09
N HIS A 65 4.24 1.86 -10.42
CA HIS A 65 5.04 2.88 -11.09
C HIS A 65 6.21 2.24 -11.84
N ASP A 66 6.95 1.31 -11.22
CA ASP A 66 8.08 0.61 -11.85
C ASP A 66 7.64 -0.08 -13.16
N ASP A 67 6.42 -0.63 -13.20
CA ASP A 67 5.85 -1.26 -14.39
C ASP A 67 5.57 -0.30 -15.56
N LEU A 68 5.61 1.03 -15.38
CA LEU A 68 5.30 1.98 -16.44
C LEU A 68 6.32 1.93 -17.59
N PRO A 69 5.94 2.30 -18.84
CA PRO A 69 6.85 2.32 -19.98
C PRO A 69 8.09 3.21 -19.80
N ALA A 70 7.98 4.23 -18.95
CA ALA A 70 9.08 5.13 -18.63
C ALA A 70 10.08 4.54 -17.60
N MET A 71 9.78 3.38 -17.01
CA MET A 71 10.63 2.69 -16.04
C MET A 71 11.02 1.30 -16.56
N ASP A 72 10.44 0.23 -16.05
CA ASP A 72 10.82 -1.13 -16.44
C ASP A 72 10.08 -1.63 -17.71
N ASP A 73 9.00 -0.95 -18.11
CA ASP A 73 8.17 -1.30 -19.28
C ASP A 73 7.65 -2.76 -19.23
N ASP A 74 7.29 -3.22 -18.02
CA ASP A 74 6.77 -4.56 -17.78
C ASP A 74 5.31 -4.65 -18.27
N ASP A 75 5.05 -5.49 -19.28
CA ASP A 75 3.68 -5.80 -19.73
C ASP A 75 2.93 -6.74 -18.76
N LEU A 76 3.67 -7.59 -18.05
CA LEU A 76 3.12 -8.64 -17.18
C LEU A 76 3.81 -8.67 -15.82
N ARG A 77 3.01 -8.78 -14.75
CA ARG A 77 3.47 -9.05 -13.40
C ARG A 77 2.77 -10.28 -12.84
N ARG A 78 3.55 -11.30 -12.50
CA ARG A 78 3.07 -12.59 -11.95
C ARG A 78 2.01 -13.25 -12.84
N GLY A 79 2.22 -13.19 -14.16
CA GLY A 79 1.32 -13.79 -15.15
C GLY A 79 0.03 -13.01 -15.39
N ARG A 80 -0.12 -11.79 -14.85
CA ARG A 80 -1.26 -10.89 -15.10
C ARG A 80 -0.78 -9.61 -15.80
N PRO A 81 -1.60 -8.96 -16.64
CA PRO A 81 -1.29 -7.63 -17.16
C PRO A 81 -0.96 -6.65 -16.03
N THR A 82 0.08 -5.84 -16.21
CA THR A 82 0.39 -4.75 -15.28
C THR A 82 -0.73 -3.70 -15.30
N VAL A 83 -0.75 -2.81 -14.30
CA VAL A 83 -1.87 -1.87 -14.13
C VAL A 83 -2.04 -0.98 -15.35
N HIS A 84 -0.94 -0.49 -15.91
CA HIS A 84 -0.98 0.39 -17.07
C HIS A 84 -1.51 -0.33 -18.32
N ARG A 85 -1.22 -1.63 -18.47
CA ARG A 85 -1.79 -2.47 -19.53
C ARG A 85 -3.27 -2.75 -19.36
N ALA A 86 -3.75 -2.85 -18.12
CA ALA A 86 -5.15 -3.16 -17.83
C ALA A 86 -6.06 -1.93 -17.77
N PHE A 87 -5.53 -0.76 -17.37
CA PHE A 87 -6.33 0.44 -17.09
C PHE A 87 -5.89 1.69 -17.85
N GLY A 88 -4.68 1.71 -18.42
CA GLY A 88 -4.06 2.92 -18.98
C GLY A 88 -2.96 3.48 -18.06
N GLU A 89 -1.99 4.18 -18.66
CA GLU A 89 -0.87 4.78 -17.94
C GLU A 89 -1.31 5.84 -16.93
N ALA A 90 -2.27 6.70 -17.29
CA ALA A 90 -2.77 7.76 -16.41
C ALA A 90 -3.41 7.16 -15.15
N GLU A 91 -4.25 6.14 -15.31
CA GLU A 91 -4.88 5.41 -14.21
C GLU A 91 -3.86 4.67 -13.36
N ALA A 92 -2.81 4.10 -13.95
CA ALA A 92 -1.72 3.46 -13.21
C ALA A 92 -0.94 4.46 -12.35
N ILE A 93 -0.58 5.62 -12.92
CA ILE A 93 0.09 6.70 -12.20
C ILE A 93 -0.76 7.12 -10.99
N LEU A 94 -2.04 7.44 -11.22
CA LEU A 94 -2.96 7.88 -10.18
C LEU A 94 -3.23 6.79 -9.13
N ALA A 95 -3.29 5.52 -9.52
CA ALA A 95 -3.45 4.42 -8.58
C ALA A 95 -2.22 4.26 -7.66
N GLY A 96 -1.01 4.43 -8.21
CA GLY A 96 0.21 4.46 -7.41
C GLY A 96 0.23 5.64 -6.43
N ASP A 97 -0.05 6.86 -6.91
CA ASP A 97 -0.11 8.07 -6.07
C ASP A 97 -1.13 7.92 -4.93
N ALA A 98 -2.31 7.39 -5.25
CA ALA A 98 -3.37 7.16 -4.28
C ALA A 98 -2.97 6.10 -3.24
N LEU A 99 -2.34 4.99 -3.64
CA LEU A 99 -1.86 3.96 -2.70
C LEU A 99 -0.77 4.49 -1.77
N ASN A 100 0.17 5.27 -2.29
CA ASN A 100 1.21 5.91 -1.47
C ASN A 100 0.59 6.84 -0.43
N THR A 101 -0.34 7.70 -0.85
CA THR A 101 -1.03 8.64 0.03
C THR A 101 -1.86 7.93 1.10
N LEU A 102 -2.64 6.92 0.70
CA LEU A 102 -3.47 6.12 1.58
C LEU A 102 -2.62 5.38 2.64
N ALA A 103 -1.42 4.91 2.28
CA ALA A 103 -0.53 4.28 3.25
C ALA A 103 -0.15 5.22 4.41
N PHE A 104 0.13 6.49 4.12
CA PHE A 104 0.45 7.48 5.16
C PHE A 104 -0.78 7.88 5.98
N GLU A 105 -1.95 7.95 5.36
CA GLU A 105 -3.21 8.14 6.07
C GLU A 105 -3.42 7.01 7.10
N LEU A 106 -3.24 5.75 6.68
CA LEU A 106 -3.36 4.59 7.57
C LEU A 106 -2.36 4.65 8.73
N LEU A 107 -1.10 5.02 8.47
CA LEU A 107 -0.07 5.13 9.51
C LEU A 107 -0.39 6.25 10.53
N ALA A 108 -0.99 7.35 10.08
CA ALA A 108 -1.32 8.49 10.94
C ALA A 108 -2.59 8.26 11.79
N THR A 109 -3.58 7.58 11.23
CA THR A 109 -4.94 7.45 11.82
C THR A 109 -5.13 6.20 12.68
N GLN A 110 -4.04 5.47 13.00
CA GLN A 110 -4.14 4.27 13.83
C GLN A 110 -4.83 4.50 15.19
N PRO A 111 -5.71 3.58 15.64
CA PRO A 111 -6.27 3.59 16.99
C PRO A 111 -5.17 3.51 18.07
N GLY A 112 -5.46 3.99 19.28
CA GLY A 112 -4.51 3.97 20.42
C GLY A 112 -4.46 5.26 21.24
N GLY A 113 -5.25 6.28 20.86
CA GLY A 113 -5.33 7.55 21.58
C GLY A 113 -4.02 8.35 21.57
N ASP A 114 -3.95 9.37 22.43
CA ASP A 114 -2.81 10.30 22.50
C ASP A 114 -1.53 9.64 23.02
N GLU A 115 -1.66 8.59 23.84
CA GLU A 115 -0.52 7.81 24.34
C GLU A 115 0.33 7.23 23.19
N HIS A 116 -0.33 6.84 22.10
CA HIS A 116 0.33 6.26 20.93
C HIS A 116 0.75 7.31 19.89
N ALA A 117 0.44 8.60 20.09
CA ALA A 117 0.73 9.66 19.12
C ALA A 117 2.22 9.73 18.75
N ARG A 118 3.12 9.70 19.75
CA ARG A 118 4.58 9.72 19.50
C ARG A 118 5.07 8.54 18.66
N ARG A 119 4.52 7.34 18.92
CA ARG A 119 4.86 6.12 18.17
C ARG A 119 4.38 6.21 16.73
N ARG A 120 3.16 6.70 16.49
CA ARG A 120 2.61 6.95 15.15
C ARG A 120 3.44 7.95 14.37
N THR A 121 3.75 9.11 14.94
CA THR A 121 4.60 10.13 14.29
C THR A 121 5.98 9.55 13.94
N ARG A 122 6.58 8.75 14.84
CA ARG A 122 7.86 8.09 14.57
C ARG A 122 7.75 7.08 13.43
N ALA A 123 6.69 6.27 13.39
CA ALA A 123 6.45 5.30 12.32
C ALA A 123 6.27 6.01 10.96
N VAL A 124 5.41 7.04 10.90
CA VAL A 124 5.22 7.88 9.70
C VAL A 124 6.56 8.46 9.24
N SER A 125 7.35 9.06 10.14
CA SER A 125 8.64 9.64 9.77
C SER A 125 9.65 8.59 9.29
N LEU A 126 9.71 7.43 9.93
CA LEU A 126 10.61 6.35 9.54
C LEU A 126 10.26 5.83 8.14
N VAL A 127 8.97 5.60 7.90
CA VAL A 127 8.48 5.13 6.60
C VAL A 127 8.70 6.18 5.52
N ALA A 128 8.35 7.46 5.76
CA ALA A 128 8.53 8.54 4.79
C ALA A 128 10.01 8.73 4.38
N ARG A 129 10.96 8.55 5.29
CA ARG A 129 12.40 8.64 4.98
C ARG A 129 12.93 7.47 4.17
N ARG A 130 12.16 6.39 4.04
CA ARG A 130 12.57 5.11 3.45
C ARG A 130 11.63 4.64 2.34
N ALA A 131 10.57 5.40 2.06
CA ALA A 131 9.65 5.16 0.97
C ALA A 131 10.21 5.80 -0.30
N GLY A 132 10.23 5.04 -1.39
CA GLY A 132 11.07 5.29 -2.57
C GLY A 132 12.36 4.50 -2.52
#